data_AF-A0AAW5N199-F1
#
_entry.id   AF-A0AAW5N199-F1
#
_cell.length_a   1.000
_cell.length_b   1.000
_cell.length_c   1.000
_cell.angle_alpha   90.00
_cell.angle_beta   90.00
_cell.angle_gamma   90.00
#
_symmetry.space_group_name_H-M   'P 1'
#
loop_
_entity.id
_entity.type
_entity.pdbx_description
1 polymer ?
#
loop_
_entity_poly.entity_id
_entity_poly.type
_entity_poly.pdbx_seq_one_letter_code
_entity_poly.pdbx_strand_id
1 'polypeptide(L)'
;GDAGILRYRGYSIDALAENASFLEVSYLLIYGELPTASQLSEFDQQLRRHTLLHEDLKQFFVGFPRDAHPMPVLSSAVSALSTFYQDS
;
A
#
# COMPACT_ATOMS: atom_id res chain seq x y z
N GLY A 1 3.82 25.25 7.16
CA GLY A 1 4.68 24.13 7.61
C GLY A 1 6.07 24.69 7.78
N ASP A 2 6.22 25.56 8.76
CA ASP A 2 7.26 26.61 8.68
C ASP A 2 8.58 26.16 9.30
N ALA A 3 8.51 25.11 10.12
CA ALA A 3 9.67 24.43 10.69
C ALA A 3 10.14 23.21 9.86
N GLY A 4 9.44 22.84 8.77
CA GLY A 4 9.81 21.68 7.94
C GLY A 4 9.71 20.31 8.63
N ILE A 5 9.02 20.22 9.77
CA ILE A 5 8.92 18.99 10.56
C ILE A 5 7.76 18.14 10.04
N LEU A 6 8.06 16.91 9.62
CA LEU A 6 7.07 15.88 9.32
C LEU A 6 7.19 14.74 10.33
N ARG A 7 6.05 14.35 10.91
CA ARG A 7 5.96 13.24 11.86
C ARG A 7 4.80 12.32 11.51
N TYR A 8 5.04 11.01 11.56
CA TYR A 8 3.99 10.00 11.46
C TYR A 8 3.70 9.47 12.85
N ARG A 9 2.45 9.69 13.33
CA ARG A 9 2.00 9.25 14.67
C ARG A 9 2.94 9.66 15.82
N GLY A 10 3.63 10.80 15.68
CA GLY A 10 4.57 11.32 16.69
C GLY A 10 6.05 11.01 16.42
N TYR A 11 6.37 10.05 15.55
CA TYR A 11 7.73 9.70 15.16
C TYR A 11 8.23 10.62 14.04
N SER A 12 9.48 11.08 14.10
CA SER A 12 10.08 11.89 13.02
C SER A 12 10.24 11.06 11.74
N ILE A 13 9.99 11.69 10.59
CA ILE A 13 10.10 11.00 9.30
C ILE A 13 11.52 10.50 9.03
N ASP A 14 12.55 11.26 9.44
CA ASP A 14 13.96 10.89 9.24
C ASP A 14 14.31 9.61 9.99
N ALA A 15 13.83 9.49 11.24
CA ALA A 15 14.06 8.30 12.06
C ALA A 15 13.36 7.07 11.48
N LEU A 16 12.13 7.23 10.96
CA LEU A 16 11.40 6.16 10.31
C LEU A 16 12.06 5.74 9.00
N ALA A 17 12.54 6.68 8.19
CA ALA A 17 13.19 6.40 6.92
C ALA A 17 14.52 5.65 7.09
N GLU A 18 15.26 5.92 8.18
CA GLU A 18 16.53 5.25 8.46
C GLU A 18 16.37 3.89 9.16
N ASN A 19 15.38 3.75 10.04
CA ASN A 19 15.32 2.62 10.99
C ASN A 19 14.11 1.70 10.81
N ALA A 20 13.10 2.07 10.02
CA ALA A 20 11.89 1.28 9.83
C ALA A 20 11.69 0.88 8.37
N SER A 21 11.16 -0.32 8.16
CA SER A 21 10.74 -0.81 6.86
C SER A 21 9.41 -0.18 6.43
N PHE A 22 9.12 -0.22 5.12
CA PHE A 22 7.84 0.25 4.58
C PHE A 22 6.64 -0.45 5.23
N LEU A 23 6.77 -1.74 5.57
CA LEU A 23 5.70 -2.50 6.23
C LEU A 23 5.44 -2.01 7.65
N GLU A 24 6.49 -1.74 8.43
CA GLU A 24 6.36 -1.19 9.79
C GLU A 24 5.74 0.21 9.77
N VAL A 25 6.14 1.05 8.82
CA VAL A 25 5.54 2.38 8.64
C VAL A 25 4.08 2.29 8.19
N SER A 26 3.75 1.36 7.30
CA SER A 26 2.36 1.13 6.87
C SER A 26 1.49 0.67 8.05
N TYR A 27 2.00 -0.28 8.85
CA TYR A 27 1.34 -0.73 10.07
C TYR A 27 1.13 0.44 11.05
N LEU A 28 2.18 1.25 11.30
CA LEU A 28 2.12 2.44 12.14
C LEU A 28 1.04 3.42 11.68
N LEU A 29 0.94 3.69 10.39
CA LEU A 29 -0.04 4.63 9.85
C LEU A 29 -1.48 4.12 10.02
N ILE A 30 -1.71 2.82 9.79
CA ILE A 30 -3.02 2.17 9.89
C ILE A 30 -3.44 2.00 11.36
N TYR A 31 -2.60 1.40 12.19
CA TYR A 31 -2.93 0.97 13.56
C TYR A 31 -2.48 1.95 14.65
N GLY A 32 -1.65 2.93 14.33
CA GLY A 32 -1.26 4.01 15.22
C GLY A 32 0.02 3.79 16.03
N GLU A 33 0.52 2.56 16.10
CA GLU A 33 1.73 2.18 16.84
C GLU A 33 2.67 1.30 16.00
N LEU A 34 3.95 1.26 16.35
CA LEU A 34 4.91 0.38 15.69
C LEU A 34 4.61 -1.09 16.02
N PRO A 35 4.68 -2.01 15.04
CA PRO A 35 4.35 -3.40 15.28
C PRO A 35 5.41 -4.08 16.15
N THR A 36 4.97 -5.03 16.97
CA THR A 36 5.87 -6.04 17.55
C THR A 36 6.34 -7.03 16.47
N ALA A 37 7.42 -7.78 16.72
CA ALA A 37 7.92 -8.79 15.77
C ALA A 37 6.86 -9.82 15.34
N SER A 38 5.96 -10.21 16.26
CA SER A 38 4.85 -11.12 15.92
C SER A 38 3.82 -10.45 15.02
N GLN A 39 3.42 -9.21 15.33
CA GLN A 39 2.45 -8.46 14.52
C GLN A 39 2.99 -8.15 13.13
N LEU A 40 4.29 -7.82 13.02
CA LEU A 40 4.93 -7.58 11.73
C LEU A 40 4.96 -8.84 10.87
N SER A 41 5.29 -10.00 11.46
CA SER A 41 5.28 -11.30 10.77
C SER A 41 3.87 -11.66 10.27
N GLU A 42 2.85 -11.46 11.12
CA GLU A 42 1.46 -11.69 10.73
C GLU A 42 1.02 -10.74 9.60
N PHE A 43 1.34 -9.45 9.71
CA PHE A 43 1.01 -8.45 8.70
C PHE A 43 1.71 -8.73 7.36
N ASP A 44 3.01 -9.08 7.37
CA ASP A 44 3.75 -9.50 6.18
C ASP A 44 3.12 -10.75 5.54
N GLN A 45 2.73 -11.73 6.34
CA GLN A 45 2.06 -12.94 5.83
C GLN A 45 0.69 -12.61 5.23
N GLN A 46 -0.10 -11.75 5.86
CA GLN A 46 -1.38 -11.30 5.33
C GLN A 46 -1.19 -10.57 3.99
N LEU A 47 -0.23 -9.66 3.88
CA LEU A 47 0.07 -8.96 2.62
C LEU A 47 0.48 -9.93 1.52
N ARG A 48 1.44 -10.82 1.79
CA ARG A 48 1.91 -11.81 0.80
C ARG A 48 0.82 -12.73 0.28
N ARG A 49 -0.19 -13.04 1.09
CA ARG A 49 -1.35 -13.84 0.64
C ARG A 49 -2.25 -13.09 -0.33
N HIS A 50 -2.31 -11.76 -0.23
CA HIS A 50 -3.19 -10.90 -1.05
C HIS A 50 -2.45 -10.13 -2.15
N THR A 51 -1.17 -10.44 -2.43
CA THR A 51 -0.45 -9.83 -3.56
C THR A 51 -0.88 -10.37 -4.93
N LEU A 52 -1.55 -11.52 -4.98
CA LEU A 52 -2.02 -12.12 -6.23
C LEU A 52 -3.24 -11.36 -6.75
N LEU A 53 -3.11 -10.83 -7.96
CA LEU A 53 -4.20 -10.18 -8.67
C LEU A 53 -5.09 -11.22 -9.35
N HIS A 54 -6.40 -10.99 -9.36
CA HIS A 54 -7.34 -11.82 -10.12
C HIS A 54 -6.98 -11.79 -11.62
N GLU A 55 -7.02 -12.93 -12.32
CA GLU A 55 -6.62 -13.01 -13.74
C GLU A 55 -7.49 -12.10 -14.64
N ASP A 56 -8.76 -11.87 -14.29
CA ASP A 56 -9.61 -10.91 -15.00
C ASP A 56 -9.09 -9.46 -14.90
N LEU A 57 -8.47 -9.08 -13.78
CA LEU A 57 -7.83 -7.78 -13.62
C LEU A 57 -6.56 -7.67 -14.48
N LYS A 58 -5.84 -8.77 -14.68
CA LYS A 58 -4.69 -8.82 -15.60
C LYS A 58 -5.14 -8.61 -17.04
N GLN A 59 -6.25 -9.22 -17.45
CA GLN A 59 -6.84 -9.00 -18.77
C GLN A 59 -7.35 -7.56 -18.95
N PHE A 60 -7.84 -6.93 -17.87
CA PHE A 60 -8.22 -5.52 -17.88
C PHE A 60 -7.05 -4.60 -18.26
N PHE A 61 -5.82 -4.86 -17.79
CA PHE A 61 -4.64 -4.09 -18.20
C PHE A 61 -4.31 -4.24 -19.69
N VAL A 62 -4.61 -5.39 -20.31
CA VAL A 62 -4.42 -5.61 -21.76
C VAL A 62 -5.35 -4.76 -22.61
N GLY A 63 -6.47 -4.29 -22.04
CA GLY A 63 -7.44 -3.43 -22.73
C GLY A 63 -6.96 -1.99 -22.97
N PHE A 64 -5.89 -1.54 -22.29
CA PHE A 64 -5.35 -0.19 -22.49
C PHE A 64 -4.40 -0.11 -23.69
N PRO A 65 -4.33 1.05 -24.37
CA PRO A 65 -3.27 1.33 -25.32
C PRO A 65 -1.88 1.11 -24.70
N ARG A 66 -0.93 0.58 -25.47
CA ARG A 66 0.43 0.28 -24.97
C ARG A 66 1.21 1.52 -24.52
N ASP A 67 0.81 2.69 -25.01
CA ASP A 67 1.37 4.02 -24.74
C ASP A 67 0.54 4.83 -23.74
N ALA A 68 -0.48 4.22 -23.12
CA ALA A 68 -1.28 4.87 -22.10
C ALA A 68 -0.39 5.30 -20.92
N HIS A 69 -0.59 6.53 -20.45
CA HIS A 69 0.14 7.03 -19.30
C HIS A 69 -0.18 6.18 -18.05
N PRO A 70 0.81 5.81 -17.21
CA PRO A 70 0.60 4.90 -16.08
C PRO A 70 -0.44 5.37 -15.05
N MET A 71 -0.55 6.69 -14.83
CA MET A 71 -1.48 7.25 -13.84
C MET A 71 -2.98 7.02 -14.17
N PRO A 72 -3.47 7.30 -15.40
CA PRO A 72 -4.81 6.89 -15.80
C PRO A 72 -5.08 5.38 -15.65
N VAL A 73 -4.13 4.54 -16.08
CA VAL A 73 -4.25 3.07 -15.99
C VAL A 73 -4.38 2.63 -14.52
N LEU A 74 -3.55 3.17 -13.64
CA LEU A 74 -3.61 2.94 -12.19
C LEU A 74 -4.97 3.37 -11.62
N SER A 75 -5.42 4.59 -11.93
CA SER A 75 -6.70 5.10 -11.43
C SER A 75 -7.86 4.21 -11.85
N SER A 76 -7.92 3.81 -13.12
CA SER A 76 -8.96 2.92 -13.63
C SER A 76 -8.88 1.52 -13.01
N ALA A 77 -7.68 0.98 -12.80
CA ALA A 77 -7.50 -0.31 -12.14
C ALA A 77 -7.97 -0.30 -10.68
N VAL A 78 -7.67 0.77 -9.92
CA VAL A 78 -8.16 0.95 -8.55
C VAL A 78 -9.68 1.05 -8.51
N SER A 79 -10.31 1.75 -9.46
CA SER A 79 -11.77 1.78 -9.58
C SER A 79 -12.35 0.40 -9.91
N ALA A 80 -11.73 -0.33 -10.84
CA ALA A 80 -12.18 -1.68 -11.21
C ALA A 80 -12.03 -2.68 -10.06
N LEU A 81 -11.02 -2.56 -9.19
CA LEU A 81 -10.87 -3.44 -8.02
C LEU A 81 -12.14 -3.47 -7.15
N SER A 82 -12.86 -2.35 -7.02
CA SER A 82 -14.13 -2.32 -6.26
C SER A 82 -15.23 -3.22 -6.83
N THR A 83 -15.19 -3.55 -8.13
CA THR A 83 -16.16 -4.47 -8.74
C THR A 83 -15.79 -5.94 -8.58
N PHE A 84 -14.50 -6.23 -8.35
CA PHE A 84 -14.01 -7.60 -8.13
C PHE A 84 -14.00 -8.01 -6.65
N TYR A 85 -14.00 -7.04 -5.73
CA TYR A 85 -13.95 -7.27 -4.29
C TYR A 85 -15.13 -6.57 -3.59
N GLN A 86 -16.36 -7.03 -3.85
CA GLN A 86 -17.59 -6.40 -3.33
C GLN A 86 -17.88 -6.72 -1.85
N ASP A 87 -17.32 -7.80 -1.30
CA ASP A 87 -17.62 -8.32 0.04
C ASP A 87 -16.37 -8.41 0.97
N SER A 88 -15.36 -7.57 0.76
CA SER A 88 -14.18 -7.50 1.65
C SER A 88 -14.24 -6.33 2.63
#